data_AF-A0A8X6LIL1-F1
#
_entry.id   AF-A0A8X6LIL1-F1
#
_cell.length_a   1.000
_cell.length_b   1.000
_cell.length_c   1.000
_cell.angle_alpha   90.00
_cell.angle_beta   90.00
_cell.angle_gamma   90.00
#
_symmetry.space_group_name_H-M   'P 1'
#
loop_
_entity.id
_entity.type
_entity.pdbx_description
1 polymer ?
#
loop_
_entity_poly.entity_id
_entity_poly.type
_entity_poly.pdbx_seq_one_letter_code
_entity_poly.pdbx_strand_id
1 'polypeptide(L)'
;MSGTATNDNDAWALLSLKSAPSSPSKVVWSPEPNAAAIARLEGREFEYMIRQNRISIGRNSSRGEVDVNMGHSSFISRKHLEIYFESPCFFMICNGKNGVFVDGVFQRRGAPPLQLPRT
;
A
#
# COMPACT_ATOMS: atom_id res chain seq x y z
N MET A 1 -38.72 -62.60 -10.94
CA MET A 1 -37.39 -62.55 -11.56
C MET A 1 -36.97 -61.09 -11.62
N SER A 2 -35.84 -60.74 -10.99
CA SER A 2 -34.93 -59.60 -11.28
C SER A 2 -35.55 -58.18 -11.32
N GLY A 3 -35.26 -57.21 -10.46
CA GLY A 3 -34.00 -56.81 -9.83
C GLY A 3 -33.36 -55.67 -10.64
N THR A 4 -33.44 -54.42 -10.16
CA THR A 4 -32.48 -53.34 -10.50
C THR A 4 -32.50 -52.26 -9.40
N ALA A 5 -31.43 -52.24 -8.61
CA ALA A 5 -31.04 -51.12 -7.77
C ALA A 5 -30.58 -49.94 -8.64
N THR A 6 -30.99 -48.72 -8.28
CA THR A 6 -30.36 -47.46 -8.74
C THR A 6 -30.36 -46.52 -7.52
N ASN A 7 -29.34 -46.63 -6.67
CA ASN A 7 -28.18 -45.74 -6.58
C ASN A 7 -28.50 -44.40 -5.91
N ASP A 8 -28.53 -44.39 -4.57
CA ASP A 8 -28.58 -43.23 -3.67
C ASP A 8 -27.33 -42.31 -3.74
N ASN A 9 -26.50 -42.45 -4.77
CA ASN A 9 -25.18 -41.82 -4.87
C ASN A 9 -25.21 -40.38 -5.42
N ASP A 10 -26.29 -39.98 -6.10
CA ASP A 10 -26.40 -38.65 -6.71
C ASP A 10 -26.77 -37.54 -5.72
N ALA A 11 -27.28 -37.89 -4.53
CA ALA A 11 -27.69 -36.90 -3.52
C ALA A 11 -26.51 -36.27 -2.77
N TRP A 12 -25.33 -36.91 -2.76
CA TRP A 12 -24.15 -36.43 -2.04
C TRP A 12 -23.30 -35.45 -2.84
N ALA A 13 -23.41 -35.44 -4.18
CA ALA A 13 -22.63 -34.54 -5.02
C ALA A 13 -23.04 -33.06 -4.87
N LEU A 14 -24.32 -32.77 -4.64
CA LEU A 14 -24.82 -31.40 -4.50
C LEU A 14 -24.50 -30.75 -3.14
N LEU A 15 -24.23 -31.55 -2.10
CA LEU A 15 -23.78 -31.01 -0.80
C LEU A 15 -22.32 -30.53 -0.82
N SER A 16 -21.52 -30.98 -1.79
CA SER A 16 -20.10 -30.62 -1.91
C SER A 16 -19.87 -29.23 -2.52
N LEU A 17 -20.91 -28.59 -3.09
CA LEU A 17 -20.79 -27.25 -3.70
C LEU A 17 -20.86 -26.09 -2.70
N LYS A 18 -20.90 -26.33 -1.38
CA LYS A 18 -21.10 -25.24 -0.40
C LYS A 18 -19.83 -24.68 0.25
N SER A 19 -18.63 -25.03 -0.19
CA SER A 19 -17.42 -24.45 0.41
C SER A 19 -16.26 -24.30 -0.57
N ALA A 20 -16.48 -23.52 -1.63
CA ALA A 20 -15.39 -22.79 -2.26
C ALA A 20 -15.53 -21.32 -1.86
N PRO A 21 -14.59 -20.73 -1.11
CA PRO A 21 -14.44 -19.27 -1.13
C PRO A 21 -13.96 -18.88 -2.53
N SER A 22 -14.91 -18.67 -3.44
CA SER A 22 -14.69 -18.01 -4.72
C SER A 22 -14.43 -16.53 -4.48
N SER A 23 -13.19 -16.22 -4.13
CA SER A 23 -12.53 -14.98 -4.50
C SER A 23 -11.05 -15.26 -4.34
N PRO A 24 -10.19 -14.98 -5.35
CA PRO A 24 -8.79 -14.80 -5.04
C PRO A 24 -8.81 -13.73 -3.95
N SER A 25 -8.37 -14.07 -2.75
CA SER A 25 -8.07 -13.07 -1.77
C SER A 25 -7.13 -12.12 -2.52
N LYS A 26 -7.66 -10.96 -2.95
CA LYS A 26 -6.90 -9.72 -2.85
C LYS A 26 -6.15 -9.93 -1.56
N VAL A 27 -4.83 -9.98 -1.64
CA VAL A 27 -3.99 -9.85 -0.46
C VAL A 27 -4.52 -8.59 0.19
N VAL A 28 -5.48 -8.76 1.10
CA VAL A 28 -5.95 -7.73 1.98
C VAL A 28 -4.70 -7.59 2.79
N TRP A 29 -3.95 -6.57 2.40
CA TRP A 29 -2.82 -6.10 3.14
C TRP A 29 -3.44 -5.63 4.45
N SER A 30 -3.69 -6.59 5.33
CA SER A 30 -4.01 -6.39 6.72
C SER A 30 -2.66 -6.00 7.28
N PRO A 31 -2.41 -4.73 7.66
CA PRO A 31 -1.34 -4.48 8.59
C PRO A 31 -1.73 -5.28 9.83
N GLU A 32 -1.16 -6.46 10.00
CA GLU A 32 -1.04 -7.04 11.32
C GLU A 32 -0.53 -5.90 12.21
N PRO A 33 -1.17 -5.60 13.34
CA PRO A 33 -0.73 -4.51 14.21
C PRO A 33 0.69 -4.73 14.78
N ASN A 34 1.31 -5.88 14.46
CA ASN A 34 2.68 -6.30 14.74
C ASN A 34 3.58 -6.46 13.50
N ALA A 35 3.22 -5.92 12.32
CA ALA A 35 4.18 -5.81 11.23
C ALA A 35 5.35 -4.92 11.68
N ALA A 36 6.55 -5.52 11.76
CA ALA A 36 7.77 -4.82 12.13
C ALA A 36 7.91 -3.55 11.28
N ALA A 37 8.17 -2.41 11.91
CA ALA A 37 8.36 -1.16 11.20
C ALA A 37 9.54 -1.32 10.22
N ILE A 38 9.27 -1.17 8.93
CA ILE A 38 10.30 -1.30 7.88
C ILE A 38 11.20 -0.07 7.85
N ALA A 39 10.68 1.07 8.26
CA ALA A 39 11.40 2.32 8.40
C ALA A 39 10.70 3.25 9.37
N ARG A 40 11.43 4.25 9.85
CA ARG A 40 10.89 5.34 10.64
C ARG A 40 11.12 6.64 9.89
N LEU A 41 10.06 7.40 9.68
CA LEU A 41 10.11 8.72 9.09
C LEU A 41 10.06 9.75 10.20
N GLU A 42 11.11 10.55 10.29
CA GLU A 42 11.30 11.55 11.33
C GLU A 42 11.19 12.93 10.68
N GLY A 43 10.21 13.71 11.11
CA GLY A 43 10.07 15.12 10.79
C GLY A 43 10.41 15.98 11.99
N ARG A 44 10.53 17.30 11.78
CA ARG A 44 10.78 18.26 12.88
C ARG A 44 9.69 18.21 13.95
N GLU A 45 8.46 17.88 13.57
CA GLU A 45 7.28 17.94 14.45
C GLU A 45 6.45 16.65 14.41
N PHE A 46 6.95 15.58 13.76
CA PHE A 46 6.23 14.31 13.67
C PHE A 46 7.18 13.12 13.58
N GLU A 47 6.74 11.98 14.10
CA GLU A 47 7.39 10.70 13.91
C GLU A 47 6.35 9.74 13.33
N TYR A 48 6.71 9.04 12.25
CA TYR A 48 5.82 8.11 11.57
C TYR A 48 6.53 6.78 11.31
N MET A 49 6.04 5.71 11.95
CA MET A 49 6.55 4.36 11.71
C MET A 49 5.95 3.80 10.42
N ILE A 50 6.80 3.63 9.41
CA ILE A 50 6.43 3.03 8.14
C ILE A 50 6.29 1.53 8.35
N ARG A 51 5.05 1.04 8.24
CA ARG A 51 4.73 -0.40 8.23
C ARG A 51 4.40 -0.92 6.83
N GLN A 52 4.12 0.00 5.90
CA GLN A 52 3.75 -0.27 4.51
C GLN A 52 4.93 -0.09 3.57
N ASN A 53 5.03 -0.96 2.56
CA ASN A 53 6.03 -0.80 1.49
C ASN A 53 5.87 0.50 0.70
N ARG A 54 4.73 1.18 0.75
CA ARG A 54 4.50 2.42 0.00
C ARG A 54 3.71 3.39 0.85
N ILE A 55 4.21 4.62 0.97
CA ILE A 55 3.60 5.70 1.72
C ILE A 55 3.44 6.95 0.85
N SER A 56 2.34 7.66 1.06
CA SER A 56 2.02 8.92 0.40
C SER A 56 2.14 10.07 1.39
N ILE A 57 2.92 11.08 1.01
CA ILE A 57 3.19 12.24 1.85
C ILE A 57 2.70 13.49 1.10
N GLY A 58 1.95 14.34 1.79
CA GLY A 58 1.41 15.54 1.18
C GLY A 58 0.40 16.26 2.05
N ARG A 59 -0.51 17.00 1.42
CA ARG A 59 -1.57 17.73 2.12
C ARG A 59 -2.86 16.92 2.14
N ASN A 60 -3.38 16.68 3.34
CA ASN A 60 -4.69 16.05 3.49
C ASN A 60 -5.81 16.98 2.97
N SER A 61 -6.79 16.41 2.27
CA SER A 61 -7.95 17.12 1.75
C SER A 61 -9.16 16.20 1.72
N SER A 62 -10.37 16.78 1.65
CA SER A 62 -11.62 16.01 1.45
C SER A 62 -11.62 15.10 0.23
N ARG A 63 -10.69 15.32 -0.73
CA ARG A 63 -10.56 14.55 -1.96
C ARG A 63 -9.38 13.57 -1.98
N GLY A 64 -8.63 13.45 -0.89
CA GLY A 64 -7.46 12.59 -0.85
C GLY A 64 -6.80 12.62 0.51
N GLU A 65 -6.79 11.46 1.15
CA GLU A 65 -6.08 11.17 2.38
C GLU A 65 -4.61 10.84 2.05
N VAL A 66 -3.73 11.10 3.01
CA VAL A 66 -2.29 10.83 2.95
C VAL A 66 -1.85 10.23 4.26
N ASP A 67 -0.81 9.39 4.21
CA ASP A 67 -0.23 8.76 5.40
C ASP A 67 0.44 9.80 6.30
N VAL A 68 1.12 10.76 5.68
CA VAL A 68 1.82 11.84 6.39
C VAL A 68 1.31 13.18 5.87
N ASN A 69 0.69 13.93 6.77
CA ASN A 69 0.18 15.27 6.49
C ASN A 69 1.25 16.32 6.76
N MET A 70 1.67 17.04 5.71
CA MET A 70 2.66 18.13 5.78
C MET A 70 2.00 19.51 5.98
N GLY A 71 0.76 19.53 6.47
CA GLY A 71 -0.01 20.75 6.75
C GLY A 71 -0.88 21.22 5.59
N HIS A 72 -1.42 22.43 5.70
CA HIS A 72 -2.47 22.93 4.79
C HIS A 72 -1.97 23.81 3.64
N SER A 73 -0.65 23.98 3.52
CA SER A 73 -0.02 24.86 2.53
C SER A 73 -0.41 24.51 1.09
N SER A 74 -0.77 25.51 0.30
CA SER A 74 -1.08 25.36 -1.14
C SER A 74 0.17 25.10 -2.00
N PHE A 75 1.36 25.30 -1.43
CA PHE A 75 2.64 24.91 -2.02
C PHE A 75 2.83 23.38 -1.98
N ILE A 76 2.17 22.70 -1.04
CA ILE A 76 2.24 21.25 -0.89
C ILE A 76 1.08 20.63 -1.65
N SER A 77 1.41 19.65 -2.48
CA SER A 77 0.39 18.96 -3.29
C SER A 77 -0.30 17.88 -2.45
N ARG A 78 -1.51 17.47 -2.84
CA ARG A 78 -2.25 16.41 -2.12
C ARG A 78 -1.44 15.12 -2.02
N LYS A 79 -0.91 14.64 -3.15
CA LYS A 79 0.15 13.62 -3.20
C LYS A 79 1.44 14.29 -3.64
N HIS A 80 2.19 14.84 -2.70
CA HIS A 80 3.37 15.64 -3.03
C HIS A 80 4.57 14.77 -3.34
N LEU A 81 4.79 13.77 -2.49
CA LEU A 81 5.84 12.80 -2.67
C LEU A 81 5.34 11.43 -2.22
N GLU A 82 5.94 10.41 -2.79
CA GLU A 82 5.61 9.03 -2.48
C GLU A 82 6.91 8.30 -2.23
N ILE A 83 6.98 7.58 -1.13
CA ILE A 83 8.15 6.76 -0.80
C ILE A 83 7.71 5.31 -0.89
N TYR A 84 8.50 4.49 -1.55
CA TYR A 84 8.27 3.06 -1.60
C TYR A 84 9.55 2.29 -1.35
N PHE A 85 9.39 1.11 -0.77
CA PHE A 85 10.45 0.20 -0.39
C PHE A 85 10.44 -0.99 -1.34
N GLU A 86 11.50 -1.07 -2.15
CA GLU A 86 11.81 -2.23 -2.97
C GLU A 86 13.07 -2.85 -2.40
N SER A 87 12.90 -3.94 -1.64
CA SER A 87 13.97 -4.64 -0.94
C SER A 87 15.20 -4.80 -1.84
N PRO A 88 16.38 -4.24 -1.49
CA PRO A 88 16.78 -3.71 -0.18
C PRO A 88 16.82 -2.16 -0.08
N CYS A 89 16.25 -1.42 -1.02
CA CYS A 89 16.39 0.04 -1.13
C CYS A 89 15.06 0.79 -0.97
N PHE A 90 15.14 2.03 -0.46
CA PHE A 90 14.04 2.97 -0.50
C PHE A 90 14.14 3.87 -1.73
N PHE A 91 12.99 4.15 -2.33
CA PHE A 91 12.86 5.02 -3.48
C PHE A 91 11.81 6.09 -3.19
N MET A 92 12.01 7.27 -3.75
CA MET A 92 11.13 8.41 -3.60
C MET A 92 10.73 8.96 -4.97
N ILE A 93 9.43 9.22 -5.16
CA ILE A 93 8.87 9.84 -6.36
C ILE A 93 8.31 11.22 -6.02
N CYS A 94 8.70 12.21 -6.82
CA CYS A 94 8.17 13.57 -6.72
C CYS A 94 6.98 13.76 -7.65
N ASN A 95 5.78 13.87 -7.06
CA ASN A 95 4.54 14.16 -7.77
C ASN A 95 4.11 15.63 -7.63
N GLY A 96 4.77 16.37 -6.74
CA GLY A 96 4.47 17.75 -6.42
C GLY A 96 4.79 18.72 -7.55
N LYS A 97 3.88 19.67 -7.79
CA LYS A 97 4.06 20.70 -8.84
C LYS A 97 5.32 21.57 -8.63
N ASN A 98 5.67 21.82 -7.37
CA ASN A 98 6.78 22.69 -7.00
C ASN A 98 8.12 21.93 -6.90
N GLY A 99 8.11 20.60 -7.05
CA GLY A 99 9.26 19.76 -6.75
C GLY A 99 9.57 19.69 -5.25
N VAL A 100 10.62 18.95 -4.92
CA VAL A 100 11.17 18.84 -3.56
C VAL A 100 12.70 18.96 -3.62
N PHE A 101 13.32 19.33 -2.51
CA PHE A 101 14.77 19.28 -2.37
C PHE A 101 15.14 18.07 -1.52
N VAL A 102 16.05 17.22 -2.01
CA VAL A 102 16.62 16.09 -1.26
C VAL A 102 18.12 16.30 -1.20
N ASP A 103 18.69 16.41 -0.01
CA ASP A 103 20.12 16.68 0.21
C ASP A 103 20.65 17.88 -0.60
N GLY A 104 19.82 18.93 -0.74
CA GLY A 104 20.12 20.13 -1.52
C GLY A 104 19.90 19.99 -3.04
N VAL A 105 19.59 18.80 -3.55
CA VAL A 105 19.31 18.55 -4.97
C VAL A 105 17.82 18.72 -5.26
N PHE A 106 17.49 19.56 -6.25
CA PHE A 106 16.11 19.79 -6.67
C PHE A 106 15.57 18.64 -7.54
N GLN A 107 14.48 18.03 -7.08
CA GLN A 107 13.74 17.00 -7.79
C GLN A 107 12.43 17.56 -8.34
N ARG A 108 12.29 17.53 -9.67
CA ARG A 108 11.10 18.00 -10.37
C ARG A 108 10.04 16.91 -10.50
N ARG A 109 8.81 17.32 -10.78
CA ARG A 109 7.71 16.40 -11.11
C ARG A 109 8.06 15.55 -12.33
N GLY A 110 7.88 14.23 -12.21
CA GLY A 110 8.17 13.29 -13.31
C GLY A 110 9.65 12.98 -13.48
N ALA A 111 10.52 13.42 -12.57
CA ALA A 111 11.85 12.86 -12.44
C ALA A 111 11.77 11.35 -12.17
N PRO A 112 12.78 10.56 -12.58
CA PRO A 112 12.86 9.16 -12.20
C PRO A 112 12.86 9.01 -10.67
N PRO A 113 12.40 7.86 -10.14
CA PRO A 113 12.43 7.60 -8.70
C PRO A 113 13.85 7.79 -8.14
N LEU A 114 13.99 8.65 -7.14
CA LEU A 114 15.24 8.89 -6.45
C LEU A 114 15.47 7.78 -5.43
N GLN A 115 16.57 7.04 -5.55
CA GLN A 115 16.97 6.10 -4.51
C GLN A 115 17.45 6.88 -3.28
N LEU A 116 16.82 6.65 -2.14
CA LEU A 116 17.21 7.24 -0.86
C LEU A 116 18.43 6.49 -0.29
N PRO A 117 19.40 7.20 0.31
CA PRO A 117 20.53 6.56 0.96
C PRO A 117 20.06 5.72 2.16
N ARG A 118 20.75 4.60 2.40
CA ARG A 118 20.61 3.86 3.67
C ARG A 118 21.53 4.56 4.66
N THR A 119 20.95 5.26 5.63
CA THR A 119 21.69 5.89 6.73
C THR A 119 21.34 5.20 8.02
#